data_AF-A0A285Q5A8-F1
#
_entry.id   AF-A0A285Q5A8-F1
#
_cell.length_a   1.000
_cell.length_b   1.000
_cell.length_c   1.000
_cell.angle_alpha   90.00
_cell.angle_beta   90.00
_cell.angle_gamma   90.00
#
_symmetry.space_group_name_H-M   'P 1'
#
loop_
_entity.id
_entity.type
_entity.pdbx_description
1 polymer ?
#
loop_
_entity_poly.entity_id
_entity_poly.type
_entity_poly.pdbx_seq_one_letter_code
_entity_poly.pdbx_strand_id
1 'polypeptide(L)'
;MSQNRPKSHQVASRKAVAEKIDDVLAGIRVPDLPYPAGKLSPETASDWQPLLFSCWIEQRDERVTHLIRSVHLDWSVRQINAAYVADRIMDVFLKTSGLHTELARRLARLRFYLAWRMNLDGQHAFSDILLVWLDSFREWRGWSNSGGRSSKALLEQLDLLVIAVSSSFESGNIEAFEAFCVQWQDDSVRRNAQTGKLRERLLTTEQGAARQRRADQTARALIGRALQGRKLPQPVIRFIFDHWQGLLKQAVWDSGVNGEICRHGSKLLEWLVWIGDPSLSDKDRNRLYHVGEQIGDRITDVWSRVFDAPLEANALAGVESVMVSRLRGETPERVDALPDSESFPWNPVWLSFEMLPADDSQPFEGRWFVEGEGTTEQRRYFFSLLEDSAEILWTNGAGVKLGLQPWQEFCQAQSKGRIRPLPAQTPFGEVLEETVAVLAVAWERQRKQREKAAEAAKARAEALRKENETAERLRQEQEAARQADLERQHQEVESQRLADEKAEQDRLYNEKTLQAQKQVDEINLGGWIVVNAEQPDTENTRLKLAVRTNASRKLIFVDRLGLNRREFLEHELVLSIVEERVRVLGGAAEFDDTLSRVVGRIRVGRH
;
A
#
# COMPACT_ATOMS: atom_id res chain seq x y z
N MET A 1 28.75 -8.67 -25.21
CA MET A 1 28.18 -9.99 -24.86
C MET A 1 28.29 -10.17 -23.36
N SER A 2 27.17 -10.13 -22.63
CA SER A 2 27.06 -10.67 -21.28
C SER A 2 25.67 -11.27 -21.21
N GLN A 3 25.62 -12.60 -21.26
CA GLN A 3 24.39 -13.36 -21.11
C GLN A 3 23.91 -13.20 -19.66
N ASN A 4 22.91 -12.35 -19.45
CA ASN A 4 22.12 -12.34 -18.21
C ASN A 4 21.32 -13.64 -18.13
N ARG A 5 21.92 -14.72 -17.60
CA ARG A 5 21.14 -15.75 -16.93
C ARG A 5 20.63 -15.13 -15.63
N PRO A 6 19.31 -15.05 -15.37
CA PRO A 6 18.83 -14.65 -14.07
C PRO A 6 19.38 -15.65 -13.05
N LYS A 7 20.09 -15.15 -12.03
CA LYS A 7 20.66 -15.97 -10.96
C LYS A 7 19.52 -16.78 -10.33
N SER A 8 19.67 -18.09 -10.17
CA SER A 8 18.63 -19.01 -9.66
C SER A 8 17.97 -18.54 -8.35
N HIS A 9 18.67 -17.76 -7.52
CA HIS A 9 18.15 -17.12 -6.32
C HIS A 9 17.07 -16.05 -6.58
N GLN A 10 17.13 -15.27 -7.66
CA GLN A 10 16.11 -14.27 -7.99
C GLN A 10 14.79 -14.93 -8.42
N VAL A 11 14.86 -16.04 -9.14
CA VAL A 11 13.65 -16.77 -9.60
C VAL A 11 12.93 -17.44 -8.42
N ALA A 12 13.68 -18.00 -7.46
CA ALA A 12 13.12 -18.56 -6.24
C ALA A 12 12.49 -17.49 -5.32
N SER A 13 13.12 -16.30 -5.22
CA SER A 13 12.56 -15.14 -4.50
C SER A 13 11.22 -14.69 -5.10
N ARG A 14 11.15 -14.55 -6.42
CA ARG A 14 9.94 -14.13 -7.14
C ARG A 14 8.76 -15.07 -6.93
N LYS A 15 8.98 -16.38 -6.93
CA LYS A 15 7.92 -17.38 -6.70
C LYS A 15 7.34 -17.32 -5.28
N ALA A 16 8.21 -17.16 -4.28
CA ALA A 16 7.80 -17.02 -2.88
C ALA A 16 7.10 -15.67 -2.60
N VAL A 17 7.42 -14.63 -3.37
CA VAL A 17 6.71 -13.34 -3.34
C VAL A 17 5.35 -13.45 -4.01
N ALA A 18 5.26 -14.16 -5.14
CA ALA A 18 4.01 -14.37 -5.87
C ALA A 18 2.94 -15.03 -4.97
N GLU A 19 3.28 -16.07 -4.22
CA GLU A 19 2.34 -16.74 -3.30
C GLU A 19 1.79 -15.77 -2.22
N LYS A 20 2.61 -14.83 -1.76
CA LYS A 20 2.20 -13.82 -0.76
C LYS A 20 1.22 -12.78 -1.32
N ILE A 21 1.16 -12.60 -2.65
CA ILE A 21 0.22 -11.67 -3.28
C ILE A 21 -1.21 -12.10 -3.00
N ASP A 22 -1.52 -13.39 -3.16
CA ASP A 22 -2.87 -13.91 -2.95
C ASP A 22 -3.33 -13.74 -1.49
N ASP A 23 -2.43 -13.95 -0.52
CA ASP A 23 -2.68 -13.70 0.91
C ASP A 23 -3.02 -12.23 1.19
N VAL A 24 -2.23 -11.31 0.63
CA VAL A 24 -2.44 -9.87 0.77
C VAL A 24 -3.77 -9.47 0.14
N LEU A 25 -4.05 -9.91 -1.10
CA LEU A 25 -5.28 -9.64 -1.81
C LEU A 25 -6.52 -10.16 -1.06
N ALA A 26 -6.42 -11.31 -0.42
CA ALA A 26 -7.54 -11.91 0.31
C ALA A 26 -7.86 -11.16 1.63
N GLY A 27 -6.85 -10.66 2.35
CA GLY A 27 -7.04 -10.36 3.77
C GLY A 27 -6.61 -9.00 4.29
N ILE A 28 -5.82 -8.22 3.55
CA ILE A 28 -5.35 -6.92 4.06
C ILE A 28 -6.55 -5.97 4.26
N ARG A 29 -6.50 -5.16 5.32
CA ARG A 29 -7.47 -4.09 5.56
C ARG A 29 -6.73 -2.77 5.71
N VAL A 30 -7.06 -1.84 4.84
CA VAL A 30 -6.48 -0.50 4.82
C VAL A 30 -7.50 0.50 5.36
N PRO A 31 -7.13 1.40 6.28
CA PRO A 31 -8.04 2.46 6.73
C PRO A 31 -8.58 3.29 5.56
N ASP A 32 -9.79 3.84 5.72
CA ASP A 32 -10.43 4.78 4.79
C ASP A 32 -10.77 4.24 3.38
N LEU A 33 -10.66 2.93 3.16
CA LEU A 33 -11.16 2.25 1.96
C LEU A 33 -12.57 1.66 2.18
N PRO A 34 -13.40 1.58 1.12
CA PRO A 34 -14.82 1.23 1.22
C PRO A 34 -15.05 -0.27 1.37
N TYR A 35 -14.51 -0.88 2.44
CA TYR A 35 -14.68 -2.31 2.70
C TYR A 35 -16.15 -2.65 3.04
N PRO A 36 -16.68 -3.76 2.49
CA PRO A 36 -18.02 -4.21 2.85
C PRO A 36 -18.06 -4.67 4.30
N ALA A 37 -19.19 -4.43 4.97
CA ALA A 37 -19.40 -4.84 6.37
C ALA A 37 -19.42 -6.37 6.57
N GLY A 38 -19.64 -7.14 5.49
CA GLY A 38 -19.68 -8.60 5.49
C GLY A 38 -19.00 -9.23 4.27
N LYS A 39 -19.09 -10.56 4.15
CA LYS A 39 -18.67 -11.26 2.94
C LYS A 39 -19.72 -11.04 1.85
N LEU A 40 -19.43 -10.17 0.89
CA LEU A 40 -20.19 -10.09 -0.36
C LEU A 40 -19.99 -11.40 -1.14
N SER A 41 -21.07 -11.94 -1.69
CA SER A 41 -20.96 -13.02 -2.67
C SER A 41 -20.36 -12.47 -3.98
N PRO A 42 -19.67 -13.29 -4.78
CA PRO A 42 -19.11 -12.84 -6.06
C PRO A 42 -20.16 -12.20 -6.99
N GLU A 43 -21.41 -12.65 -6.91
CA GLU A 43 -22.55 -12.16 -7.70
C GLU A 43 -23.12 -10.81 -7.23
N THR A 44 -22.86 -10.41 -5.97
CA THR A 44 -23.28 -9.10 -5.44
C THR A 44 -22.22 -8.02 -5.58
N ALA A 45 -20.97 -8.40 -5.86
CA ALA A 45 -19.92 -7.44 -6.12
C ALA A 45 -20.13 -6.78 -7.49
N SER A 46 -20.05 -5.44 -7.54
CA SER A 46 -20.20 -4.70 -8.78
C SER A 46 -19.02 -4.96 -9.72
N ASP A 47 -19.30 -5.13 -11.02
CA ASP A 47 -18.25 -5.23 -12.02
C ASP A 47 -17.62 -3.85 -12.27
N TRP A 48 -16.38 -3.71 -11.84
CA TRP A 48 -15.58 -2.50 -12.02
C TRP A 48 -14.81 -2.47 -13.35
N GLN A 49 -14.83 -3.53 -14.16
CA GLN A 49 -14.08 -3.59 -15.42
C GLN A 49 -14.48 -2.47 -16.39
N PRO A 50 -15.78 -2.15 -16.62
CA PRO A 50 -16.17 -1.02 -17.47
C PRO A 50 -15.65 0.33 -16.95
N LEU A 51 -15.60 0.50 -15.62
CA LEU A 51 -15.10 1.70 -14.96
C LEU A 51 -13.59 1.86 -15.15
N LEU A 52 -12.82 0.79 -14.92
CA LEU A 52 -11.37 0.78 -15.15
C LEU A 52 -11.03 0.99 -16.63
N PHE A 53 -11.82 0.39 -17.53
CA PHE A 53 -11.64 0.52 -18.97
C PHE A 53 -11.92 1.94 -19.48
N SER A 54 -13.01 2.59 -19.02
CA SER A 54 -13.27 4.00 -19.32
C SER A 54 -12.11 4.89 -18.85
N CYS A 55 -11.58 4.67 -17.64
CA CYS A 55 -10.42 5.42 -17.16
C CYS A 55 -9.17 5.21 -18.02
N TRP A 56 -8.96 3.99 -18.52
CA TRP A 56 -7.89 3.67 -19.46
C TRP A 56 -8.08 4.40 -20.79
N ILE A 57 -9.26 4.32 -21.42
CA ILE A 57 -9.54 5.00 -22.71
C ILE A 57 -9.38 6.52 -22.58
N GLU A 58 -9.89 7.09 -21.49
CA GLU A 58 -9.78 8.53 -21.19
C GLU A 58 -8.38 8.97 -20.78
N GLN A 59 -7.42 8.02 -20.69
CA GLN A 59 -6.02 8.27 -20.38
C GLN A 59 -5.83 8.98 -19.02
N ARG A 60 -6.72 8.71 -18.06
CA ARG A 60 -6.64 9.21 -16.67
C ARG A 60 -5.45 8.57 -15.97
N ASP A 61 -4.83 9.28 -15.03
CA ASP A 61 -3.63 8.85 -14.28
C ASP A 61 -3.83 8.89 -12.76
N GLU A 62 -5.08 9.05 -12.30
CA GLU A 62 -5.46 9.06 -10.89
C GLU A 62 -5.34 7.68 -10.25
N ARG A 63 -5.43 7.61 -8.91
CA ARG A 63 -5.33 6.34 -8.17
C ARG A 63 -6.61 5.52 -8.27
N VAL A 64 -6.49 4.21 -8.41
CA VAL A 64 -7.65 3.29 -8.43
C VAL A 64 -8.41 3.35 -7.11
N THR A 65 -7.69 3.50 -6.00
CA THR A 65 -8.26 3.69 -4.66
C THR A 65 -9.08 4.98 -4.53
N HIS A 66 -8.74 6.04 -5.27
CA HIS A 66 -9.54 7.26 -5.31
C HIS A 66 -10.83 7.03 -6.11
N LEU A 67 -10.71 6.39 -7.27
CA LEU A 67 -11.83 6.04 -8.14
C LEU A 67 -12.91 5.23 -7.39
N ILE A 68 -12.53 4.12 -6.74
CA ILE A 68 -13.49 3.26 -6.02
C ILE A 68 -14.10 3.95 -4.79
N ARG A 69 -13.45 4.98 -4.23
CA ARG A 69 -14.01 5.79 -3.13
C ARG A 69 -15.03 6.81 -3.64
N SER A 70 -14.81 7.34 -4.84
CA SER A 70 -15.71 8.33 -5.45
C SER A 70 -17.00 7.70 -5.99
N VAL A 71 -16.99 6.39 -6.27
CA VAL A 71 -18.12 5.64 -6.80
C VAL A 71 -18.74 4.78 -5.69
N HIS A 72 -19.99 5.10 -5.32
CA HIS A 72 -20.74 4.39 -4.29
C HIS A 72 -21.36 3.09 -4.84
N LEU A 73 -20.54 2.06 -5.01
CA LEU A 73 -20.95 0.70 -5.38
C LEU A 73 -20.39 -0.33 -4.39
N ASP A 74 -20.95 -1.53 -4.43
CA ASP A 74 -20.54 -2.63 -3.56
C ASP A 74 -19.29 -3.32 -4.12
N TRP A 75 -18.14 -3.00 -3.53
CA TRP A 75 -16.85 -3.55 -3.92
C TRP A 75 -16.47 -4.75 -3.05
N SER A 76 -16.02 -5.84 -3.70
CA SER A 76 -15.44 -6.97 -2.99
C SER A 76 -14.12 -6.57 -2.31
N VAL A 77 -13.78 -7.29 -1.24
CA VAL A 77 -12.49 -7.16 -0.54
C VAL A 77 -11.31 -7.28 -1.51
N ARG A 78 -11.41 -8.22 -2.46
CA ARG A 78 -10.35 -8.49 -3.43
C ARG A 78 -10.15 -7.34 -4.40
N GLN A 79 -11.22 -6.71 -4.89
CA GLN A 79 -11.15 -5.52 -5.75
C GLN A 79 -10.48 -4.35 -5.01
N ILE A 80 -10.90 -4.07 -3.77
CA ILE A 80 -10.34 -2.97 -2.96
C ILE A 80 -8.84 -3.21 -2.71
N ASN A 81 -8.47 -4.43 -2.36
CA ASN A 81 -7.08 -4.78 -2.12
C ASN A 81 -6.24 -4.75 -3.40
N ALA A 82 -6.77 -5.22 -4.54
CA ALA A 82 -6.11 -5.14 -5.83
C ALA A 82 -5.86 -3.69 -6.25
N ALA A 83 -6.83 -2.78 -6.04
CA ALA A 83 -6.65 -1.35 -6.26
C ALA A 83 -5.51 -0.78 -5.43
N TYR A 84 -5.51 -1.07 -4.13
CA TYR A 84 -4.49 -0.57 -3.20
C TYR A 84 -3.09 -1.10 -3.53
N VAL A 85 -2.97 -2.39 -3.83
CA VAL A 85 -1.69 -3.02 -4.20
C VAL A 85 -1.17 -2.43 -5.52
N ALA A 86 -2.04 -2.25 -6.52
CA ALA A 86 -1.66 -1.68 -7.81
C ALA A 86 -1.15 -0.25 -7.66
N ASP A 87 -1.90 0.59 -6.93
CA ASP A 87 -1.51 1.97 -6.64
C ASP A 87 -0.17 2.00 -5.89
N ARG A 88 0.02 1.14 -4.89
CA ARG A 88 1.24 1.14 -4.08
C ARG A 88 2.48 0.73 -4.88
N ILE A 89 2.38 -0.34 -5.67
CA ILE A 89 3.48 -0.80 -6.53
C ILE A 89 3.84 0.29 -7.54
N MET A 90 2.84 0.85 -8.22
CA MET A 90 3.06 1.89 -9.23
C MET A 90 3.61 3.18 -8.62
N ASP A 91 3.12 3.62 -7.45
CA ASP A 91 3.64 4.80 -6.77
C ASP A 91 5.12 4.66 -6.41
N VAL A 92 5.51 3.50 -5.86
CA VAL A 92 6.91 3.23 -5.51
C VAL A 92 7.75 3.16 -6.78
N PHE A 93 7.30 2.39 -7.78
CA PHE A 93 8.02 2.22 -9.05
C PHE A 93 8.24 3.56 -9.75
N LEU A 94 7.20 4.36 -9.93
CA LEU A 94 7.33 5.64 -10.63
C LEU A 94 8.25 6.60 -9.90
N LYS A 95 8.20 6.61 -8.55
CA LYS A 95 9.07 7.45 -7.72
C LYS A 95 10.54 7.02 -7.78
N THR A 96 10.84 5.71 -7.91
CA THR A 96 12.21 5.18 -7.94
C THR A 96 12.72 4.85 -9.35
N SER A 97 11.87 4.90 -10.38
CA SER A 97 12.24 4.57 -11.77
C SER A 97 13.24 5.54 -12.38
N GLY A 98 13.25 6.80 -11.93
CA GLY A 98 14.02 7.89 -12.52
C GLY A 98 13.58 8.26 -13.95
N LEU A 99 12.38 7.84 -14.35
CA LEU A 99 11.79 8.21 -15.63
C LEU A 99 11.46 9.70 -15.67
N HIS A 100 11.36 10.24 -16.88
CA HIS A 100 10.86 11.60 -17.07
C HIS A 100 9.39 11.70 -16.63
N THR A 101 8.99 12.84 -16.06
CA THR A 101 7.64 13.08 -15.51
C THR A 101 6.50 12.71 -16.48
N GLU A 102 6.64 13.10 -17.74
CA GLU A 102 5.70 12.72 -18.81
C GLU A 102 5.56 11.20 -19.01
N LEU A 103 6.68 10.46 -19.03
CA LEU A 103 6.63 8.99 -19.15
C LEU A 103 6.04 8.37 -17.90
N ALA A 104 6.41 8.88 -16.72
CA ALA A 104 5.87 8.41 -15.46
C ALA A 104 4.34 8.58 -15.40
N ARG A 105 3.82 9.71 -15.92
CA ARG A 105 2.38 9.98 -16.04
C ARG A 105 1.66 8.97 -16.95
N ARG A 106 2.24 8.67 -18.12
CA ARG A 106 1.66 7.69 -19.04
C ARG A 106 1.68 6.28 -18.48
N LEU A 107 2.77 5.89 -17.82
CA LEU A 107 2.90 4.56 -17.21
C LEU A 107 2.06 4.41 -15.94
N ALA A 108 1.76 5.49 -15.22
CA ALA A 108 0.88 5.47 -14.06
C ALA A 108 -0.46 4.78 -14.35
N ARG A 109 -0.98 4.97 -15.57
CA ARG A 109 -2.25 4.40 -16.06
C ARG A 109 -2.29 2.88 -15.96
N LEU A 110 -1.15 2.20 -16.02
CA LEU A 110 -1.08 0.73 -15.92
C LEU A 110 -1.63 0.20 -14.59
N ARG A 111 -1.77 1.04 -13.56
CA ARG A 111 -2.46 0.67 -12.32
C ARG A 111 -3.88 0.14 -12.55
N PHE A 112 -4.62 0.63 -13.54
CA PHE A 112 -5.97 0.15 -13.85
C PHE A 112 -5.93 -1.29 -14.38
N TYR A 113 -5.02 -1.54 -15.33
CA TYR A 113 -4.78 -2.87 -15.87
C TYR A 113 -4.28 -3.85 -14.79
N LEU A 114 -3.30 -3.44 -13.98
CA LEU A 114 -2.75 -4.27 -12.91
C LEU A 114 -3.80 -4.58 -11.83
N ALA A 115 -4.62 -3.61 -11.43
CA ALA A 115 -5.70 -3.82 -10.47
C ALA A 115 -6.73 -4.82 -11.01
N TRP A 116 -7.10 -4.69 -12.29
CA TRP A 116 -7.99 -5.62 -12.97
C TRP A 116 -7.42 -7.03 -13.02
N ARG A 117 -6.18 -7.22 -13.51
CA ARG A 117 -5.54 -8.54 -13.61
C ARG A 117 -5.29 -9.17 -12.24
N MET A 118 -4.85 -8.42 -11.23
CA MET A 118 -4.69 -8.97 -9.87
C MET A 118 -6.02 -9.43 -9.27
N ASN A 119 -7.11 -8.72 -9.55
CA ASN A 119 -8.43 -9.16 -9.10
C ASN A 119 -8.85 -10.48 -9.75
N LEU A 120 -8.58 -10.68 -11.04
CA LEU A 120 -8.93 -11.92 -11.76
C LEU A 120 -7.96 -13.08 -11.49
N ASP A 121 -6.66 -12.86 -11.69
CA ASP A 121 -5.66 -13.92 -11.74
C ASP A 121 -4.80 -14.03 -10.47
N GLY A 122 -4.91 -13.04 -9.58
CA GLY A 122 -4.13 -12.98 -8.35
C GLY A 122 -2.63 -12.86 -8.64
N GLN A 123 -1.84 -13.79 -8.10
CA GLN A 123 -0.40 -13.82 -8.33
C GLN A 123 0.01 -13.99 -9.81
N HIS A 124 -0.82 -14.61 -10.64
CA HIS A 124 -0.52 -14.84 -12.06
C HIS A 124 -0.66 -13.56 -12.92
N ALA A 125 -1.15 -12.46 -12.33
CA ALA A 125 -1.18 -11.15 -12.99
C ALA A 125 0.22 -10.62 -13.36
N PHE A 126 1.27 -11.13 -12.71
CA PHE A 126 2.66 -10.75 -12.98
C PHE A 126 3.39 -11.84 -13.75
N SER A 127 3.09 -11.96 -15.05
CA SER A 127 3.84 -12.88 -15.92
C SER A 127 5.30 -12.44 -16.07
N ASP A 128 6.20 -13.39 -16.35
CA ASP A 128 7.61 -13.07 -16.61
C ASP A 128 7.76 -12.08 -17.76
N ILE A 129 6.90 -12.18 -18.79
CA ILE A 129 6.86 -11.27 -19.94
C ILE A 129 6.60 -9.83 -19.48
N LEU A 130 5.56 -9.63 -18.64
CA LEU A 130 5.23 -8.31 -18.09
C LEU A 130 6.39 -7.74 -17.26
N LEU A 131 7.00 -8.55 -16.39
CA LEU A 131 8.08 -8.10 -15.52
C LEU A 131 9.31 -7.68 -16.31
N VAL A 132 9.72 -8.48 -17.30
CA VAL A 132 10.88 -8.15 -18.16
C VAL A 132 10.56 -6.91 -19.00
N TRP A 133 9.34 -6.76 -19.51
CA TRP A 133 8.91 -5.56 -20.22
C TRP A 133 8.96 -4.30 -19.34
N LEU A 134 8.37 -4.32 -18.14
CA LEU A 134 8.40 -3.19 -17.21
C LEU A 134 9.84 -2.85 -16.77
N ASP A 135 10.66 -3.87 -16.52
CA ASP A 135 12.08 -3.70 -16.20
C ASP A 135 12.86 -3.05 -17.36
N SER A 136 12.44 -3.22 -18.61
CA SER A 136 13.11 -2.63 -19.78
C SER A 136 12.99 -1.10 -19.85
N PHE A 137 12.05 -0.49 -19.13
CA PHE A 137 11.94 0.98 -19.05
C PHE A 137 13.19 1.66 -18.46
N ARG A 138 14.07 0.89 -17.83
CA ARG A 138 15.41 1.33 -17.44
C ARG A 138 16.21 1.97 -18.58
N GLU A 139 16.00 1.50 -19.81
CA GLU A 139 16.68 1.99 -21.01
C GLU A 139 16.23 3.41 -21.38
N TRP A 140 15.02 3.78 -20.99
CA TRP A 140 14.37 5.03 -21.35
C TRP A 140 14.58 6.15 -20.31
N ARG A 141 15.42 5.93 -19.30
CA ARG A 141 15.79 6.96 -18.32
C ARG A 141 16.49 8.18 -18.93
N GLY A 142 17.12 7.98 -20.08
CA GLY A 142 17.72 9.03 -20.88
C GLY A 142 16.76 9.80 -21.79
N TRP A 143 15.46 9.51 -21.72
CA TRP A 143 14.45 10.16 -22.55
C TRP A 143 14.14 11.56 -22.02
N SER A 144 13.91 12.51 -22.93
CA SER A 144 13.42 13.85 -22.63
C SER A 144 12.47 14.28 -23.73
N ASN A 145 11.48 15.11 -23.40
CA ASN A 145 10.53 15.61 -24.38
C ASN A 145 11.20 16.44 -25.49
N SER A 146 12.33 17.08 -25.19
CA SER A 146 13.18 17.82 -26.13
C SER A 146 13.99 16.93 -27.10
N GLY A 147 13.91 15.60 -27.00
CA GLY A 147 14.71 14.65 -27.79
C GLY A 147 14.36 14.51 -29.28
N GLY A 148 13.56 15.41 -29.85
CA GLY A 148 13.24 15.46 -31.28
C GLY A 148 12.53 14.21 -31.81
N ARG A 149 13.02 13.64 -32.92
CA ARG A 149 12.41 12.42 -33.53
C ARG A 149 12.53 11.19 -32.62
N SER A 150 13.65 11.04 -31.93
CA SER A 150 13.90 9.90 -31.04
C SER A 150 12.96 9.87 -29.83
N SER A 151 12.51 11.03 -29.35
CA SER A 151 11.55 11.09 -28.25
C SER A 151 10.13 10.70 -28.71
N LYS A 152 9.74 11.10 -29.93
CA LYS A 152 8.42 10.76 -30.52
C LYS A 152 8.21 9.26 -30.71
N ALA A 153 9.24 8.54 -31.17
CA ALA A 153 9.14 7.09 -31.41
C ALA A 153 8.72 6.30 -30.16
N LEU A 154 9.21 6.70 -28.97
CA LEU A 154 8.76 6.08 -27.71
C LEU A 154 7.29 6.38 -27.42
N LEU A 155 6.85 7.62 -27.64
CA LEU A 155 5.46 8.01 -27.41
C LEU A 155 4.51 7.24 -28.33
N GLU A 156 4.88 7.07 -29.60
CA GLU A 156 4.13 6.25 -30.57
C GLU A 156 4.02 4.80 -30.09
N GLN A 157 5.08 4.21 -29.53
CA GLN A 157 5.00 2.86 -28.96
C GLN A 157 4.13 2.81 -27.69
N LEU A 158 4.10 3.87 -26.87
CA LEU A 158 3.16 3.96 -25.75
C LEU A 158 1.71 4.15 -26.22
N ASP A 159 1.48 4.75 -27.39
CA ASP A 159 0.14 4.84 -27.97
C ASP A 159 -0.31 3.45 -28.49
N LEU A 160 0.62 2.62 -29.00
CA LEU A 160 0.34 1.20 -29.31
C LEU A 160 0.03 0.38 -28.04
N LEU A 161 0.69 0.67 -26.91
CA LEU A 161 0.35 0.06 -25.61
C LEU A 161 -1.10 0.34 -25.23
N VAL A 162 -1.60 1.57 -25.47
CA VAL A 162 -3.00 1.92 -25.22
C VAL A 162 -3.93 0.97 -25.97
N ILE A 163 -3.67 0.74 -27.26
CA ILE A 163 -4.46 -0.15 -28.11
C ILE A 163 -4.39 -1.60 -27.60
N ALA A 164 -3.20 -2.09 -27.27
CA ALA A 164 -3.00 -3.47 -26.82
C ALA A 164 -3.75 -3.76 -25.50
N VAL A 165 -3.67 -2.86 -24.53
CA VAL A 165 -4.39 -2.98 -23.25
C VAL A 165 -5.89 -2.81 -23.43
N SER A 166 -6.34 -1.91 -24.31
CA SER A 166 -7.77 -1.78 -24.63
C SER A 166 -8.34 -3.06 -25.21
N SER A 167 -7.62 -3.71 -26.14
CA SER A 167 -8.01 -5.01 -26.68
C SER A 167 -8.11 -6.07 -25.59
N SER A 168 -7.19 -6.07 -24.61
CA SER A 168 -7.28 -6.96 -23.45
C SER A 168 -8.51 -6.70 -22.58
N PHE A 169 -8.90 -5.44 -22.36
CA PHE A 169 -10.13 -5.12 -21.63
C PHE A 169 -11.40 -5.58 -22.36
N GLU A 170 -11.41 -5.52 -23.70
CA GLU A 170 -12.55 -5.93 -24.52
C GLU A 170 -12.69 -7.46 -24.62
N SER A 171 -11.58 -8.18 -24.77
CA SER A 171 -11.57 -9.64 -24.92
C SER A 171 -11.56 -10.39 -23.58
N GLY A 172 -11.12 -9.74 -22.50
CA GLY A 172 -10.84 -10.37 -21.21
C GLY A 172 -9.52 -11.16 -21.16
N ASN A 173 -8.80 -11.29 -22.27
CA ASN A 173 -7.55 -12.06 -22.37
C ASN A 173 -6.29 -11.17 -22.40
N ILE A 174 -5.12 -11.77 -22.16
CA ILE A 174 -3.84 -11.05 -22.10
C ILE A 174 -3.01 -11.15 -23.39
N GLU A 175 -3.48 -11.91 -24.38
CA GLU A 175 -2.71 -12.26 -25.58
C GLU A 175 -2.22 -11.04 -26.35
N ALA A 176 -3.09 -10.03 -26.57
CA ALA A 176 -2.73 -8.81 -27.26
C ALA A 176 -1.63 -8.02 -26.53
N PHE A 177 -1.74 -7.95 -25.20
CA PHE A 177 -0.77 -7.26 -24.35
C PHE A 177 0.57 -8.02 -24.27
N GLU A 178 0.54 -9.35 -24.14
CA GLU A 178 1.76 -10.16 -24.15
C GLU A 178 2.48 -10.11 -25.50
N ALA A 179 1.73 -10.16 -26.61
CA ALA A 179 2.29 -9.97 -27.96
C ALA A 179 2.97 -8.60 -28.10
N PHE A 180 2.37 -7.54 -27.57
CA PHE A 180 2.98 -6.21 -27.52
C PHE A 180 4.29 -6.22 -26.72
N CYS A 181 4.31 -6.86 -25.54
CA CYS A 181 5.50 -6.93 -24.69
C CYS A 181 6.65 -7.68 -25.37
N VAL A 182 6.36 -8.79 -26.06
CA VAL A 182 7.35 -9.55 -26.83
C VAL A 182 7.91 -8.71 -27.98
N GLN A 183 7.03 -8.06 -28.75
CA GLN A 183 7.46 -7.17 -29.85
C GLN A 183 8.34 -6.02 -29.36
N TRP A 184 8.00 -5.42 -28.21
CA TRP A 184 8.80 -4.38 -27.58
C TRP A 184 10.21 -4.88 -27.21
N GLN A 185 10.32 -6.12 -26.72
CA GLN A 185 11.59 -6.74 -26.37
C GLN A 185 12.49 -6.89 -27.61
N ASP A 186 11.94 -7.39 -28.71
CA ASP A 186 12.65 -7.56 -29.98
C ASP A 186 13.08 -6.21 -30.56
N ASP A 187 12.22 -5.20 -30.46
CA ASP A 187 12.55 -3.82 -30.85
C ASP A 187 13.65 -3.22 -29.97
N SER A 188 13.64 -3.48 -28.66
CA SER A 188 14.69 -3.03 -27.73
C SER A 188 16.05 -3.60 -28.10
N VAL A 189 16.15 -4.90 -28.39
CA VAL A 189 17.43 -5.53 -28.81
C VAL A 189 17.97 -4.87 -30.07
N ARG A 190 17.12 -4.64 -31.08
CA ARG A 190 17.51 -3.97 -32.33
C ARG A 190 17.94 -2.52 -32.09
N ARG A 191 17.17 -1.75 -31.31
CA ARG A 191 17.47 -0.35 -30.96
C ARG A 191 18.77 -0.21 -30.18
N ASN A 192 19.02 -1.09 -29.21
CA ASN A 192 20.25 -1.08 -28.40
C ASN A 192 21.48 -1.38 -29.26
N ALA A 193 21.40 -2.35 -30.18
CA ALA A 193 22.48 -2.65 -31.11
C ALA A 193 22.79 -1.48 -32.05
N GLN A 194 21.77 -0.80 -32.58
CA GLN A 194 21.93 0.39 -33.42
C GLN A 194 22.53 1.57 -32.64
N THR A 195 22.04 1.79 -31.42
CA THR A 195 22.51 2.87 -30.54
C THR A 195 23.97 2.67 -30.13
N GLY A 196 24.38 1.42 -29.86
CA GLY A 196 25.77 1.08 -29.57
C GLY A 196 26.71 1.46 -30.71
N LYS A 197 26.40 1.03 -31.94
CA LYS A 197 27.18 1.38 -33.14
C LYS A 197 27.22 2.89 -33.40
N LEU A 198 26.10 3.59 -33.18
CA LEU A 198 26.04 5.05 -33.31
C LEU A 198 26.97 5.74 -32.31
N ARG A 199 26.97 5.29 -31.05
CA ARG A 199 27.82 5.82 -29.98
C ARG A 199 29.30 5.61 -30.26
N GLU A 200 29.70 4.42 -30.69
CA GLU A 200 31.09 4.11 -31.06
C GLU A 200 31.57 5.05 -32.17
N ARG A 201 30.80 5.18 -33.25
CA ARG A 201 31.13 6.09 -34.36
C ARG A 201 31.18 7.55 -33.91
N LEU A 202 30.24 7.97 -33.06
CA LEU A 202 30.23 9.33 -32.52
C LEU A 202 31.48 9.61 -31.71
N LEU A 203 31.89 8.68 -30.84
CA LEU A 203 33.09 8.81 -30.02
C LEU A 203 34.34 8.99 -30.89
N THR A 204 34.54 8.12 -31.89
CA THR A 204 35.70 8.21 -32.79
C THR A 204 35.74 9.54 -33.54
N THR A 205 34.59 10.00 -34.06
CA THR A 205 34.50 11.29 -34.76
C THR A 205 34.82 12.46 -33.83
N GLU A 206 34.27 12.47 -32.61
CA GLU A 206 34.46 13.57 -31.66
C GLU A 206 35.85 13.57 -31.03
N GLN A 207 36.48 12.42 -30.83
CA GLN A 207 37.89 12.31 -30.42
C GLN A 207 38.82 12.90 -31.49
N GLY A 208 38.61 12.54 -32.77
CA GLY A 208 39.36 13.14 -33.88
C GLY A 208 39.16 14.66 -33.96
N ALA A 209 37.92 15.12 -33.81
CA ALA A 209 37.60 16.55 -33.79
C ALA A 209 38.24 17.27 -32.58
N ALA A 210 38.26 16.66 -31.40
CA ALA A 210 38.89 17.22 -30.20
C ALA A 210 40.40 17.39 -30.38
N ARG A 211 41.08 16.36 -30.92
CA ARG A 211 42.50 16.45 -31.26
C ARG A 211 42.78 17.59 -32.25
N GLN A 212 41.86 17.82 -33.20
CA GLN A 212 42.03 18.85 -34.23
C GLN A 212 41.84 20.24 -33.63
N ARG A 213 40.84 20.40 -32.75
CA ARG A 213 40.63 21.61 -31.95
C ARG A 213 41.85 21.90 -31.09
N ARG A 214 42.40 20.90 -30.39
CA ARG A 214 43.62 21.04 -29.58
C ARG A 214 44.78 21.58 -30.41
N ALA A 215 45.05 20.95 -31.56
CA ALA A 215 46.14 21.37 -32.44
C ALA A 215 45.95 22.81 -32.96
N ASP A 216 44.72 23.17 -33.36
CA ASP A 216 44.38 24.51 -33.83
C ASP A 216 44.57 25.57 -32.74
N GLN A 217 44.01 25.34 -31.55
CA GLN A 217 44.10 26.26 -30.42
C GLN A 217 45.53 26.44 -29.93
N THR A 218 46.33 25.38 -29.96
CA THR A 218 47.72 25.42 -29.56
C THR A 218 48.59 26.18 -30.56
N ALA A 219 48.39 25.95 -31.87
CA ALA A 219 49.05 26.73 -32.91
C ALA A 219 48.68 28.22 -32.82
N ARG A 220 47.40 28.53 -32.58
CA ARG A 220 46.94 29.89 -32.32
C ARG A 220 47.61 30.50 -31.10
N ALA A 221 47.78 29.75 -30.01
CA ALA A 221 48.44 30.21 -28.81
C ALA A 221 49.94 30.47 -29.01
N LEU A 222 50.62 29.67 -29.84
CA LEU A 222 52.03 29.88 -30.22
C LEU A 222 52.20 31.20 -30.99
N ILE A 223 51.35 31.42 -32.00
CA ILE A 223 51.33 32.66 -32.79
C ILE A 223 50.95 33.86 -31.93
N GLY A 224 49.87 33.73 -31.16
CA GLY A 224 49.40 34.73 -30.20
C GLY A 224 50.52 35.23 -29.30
N ARG A 225 51.21 34.30 -28.62
CA ARG A 225 52.36 34.60 -27.75
C ARG A 225 53.50 35.28 -28.51
N ALA A 226 53.81 34.82 -29.73
CA ALA A 226 54.92 35.37 -30.51
C ALA A 226 54.64 36.80 -31.00
N LEU A 227 53.39 37.12 -31.33
CA LEU A 227 52.97 38.39 -31.92
C LEU A 227 52.43 39.42 -30.90
N GLN A 228 52.11 39.00 -29.67
CA GLN A 228 51.52 39.86 -28.65
C GLN A 228 52.34 41.15 -28.42
N GLY A 229 51.68 42.30 -28.61
CA GLY A 229 52.26 43.63 -28.39
C GLY A 229 53.29 44.07 -29.43
N ARG A 230 53.39 43.38 -30.58
CA ARG A 230 54.40 43.65 -31.62
C ARG A 230 53.80 44.33 -32.85
N LYS A 231 54.65 45.07 -33.55
CA LYS A 231 54.35 45.64 -34.87
C LYS A 231 55.30 45.08 -35.91
N LEU A 232 54.78 44.47 -36.97
CA LEU A 232 55.55 43.77 -38.00
C LEU A 232 55.18 44.27 -39.40
N PRO A 233 56.05 44.07 -40.40
CA PRO A 233 55.72 44.31 -41.79
C PRO A 233 54.60 43.38 -42.28
N GLN A 234 53.65 43.93 -43.05
CA GLN A 234 52.50 43.20 -43.57
C GLN A 234 52.86 41.90 -44.32
N PRO A 235 53.94 41.82 -45.13
CA PRO A 235 54.32 40.57 -45.80
C PRO A 235 54.66 39.43 -44.83
N VAL A 236 55.27 39.75 -43.68
CA VAL A 236 55.62 38.76 -42.65
C VAL A 236 54.37 38.27 -41.93
N ILE A 237 53.47 39.19 -41.57
CA ILE A 237 52.19 38.87 -40.94
C ILE A 237 51.38 37.95 -41.85
N ARG A 238 51.27 38.30 -43.13
CA ARG A 238 50.56 37.49 -44.14
C ARG A 238 51.15 36.10 -44.26
N PHE A 239 52.47 35.96 -44.32
CA PHE A 239 53.12 34.65 -44.35
C PHE A 239 52.79 33.80 -43.11
N ILE A 240 52.81 34.41 -41.92
CA ILE A 240 52.52 33.70 -40.66
C ILE A 240 51.09 33.14 -40.66
N PHE A 241 50.10 33.94 -41.05
CA PHE A 241 48.70 33.50 -41.03
C PHE A 241 48.32 32.61 -42.22
N ASP A 242 48.78 32.92 -43.43
CA ASP A 242 48.38 32.19 -44.65
C ASP A 242 49.07 30.82 -44.74
N HIS A 243 50.31 30.70 -44.23
CA HIS A 243 51.14 29.49 -44.39
C HIS A 243 51.55 28.90 -43.04
N TRP A 244 52.19 29.70 -42.18
CA TRP A 244 52.87 29.18 -41.00
C TRP A 244 51.92 28.62 -39.94
N GLN A 245 50.72 29.18 -39.80
CA GLN A 245 49.68 28.68 -38.90
C GLN A 245 49.27 27.25 -39.26
N GLY A 246 49.07 26.96 -40.55
CA GLY A 246 48.73 25.62 -41.02
C GLY A 246 49.83 24.61 -40.69
N LEU A 247 51.09 25.00 -40.91
CA LEU A 247 52.26 24.18 -40.56
C LEU A 247 52.32 23.89 -39.05
N LEU A 248 52.19 24.91 -38.21
CA LEU A 248 52.25 24.73 -36.76
C LEU A 248 51.11 23.83 -36.27
N LYS A 249 49.90 24.01 -36.82
CA LYS A 249 48.76 23.15 -36.52
C LYS A 249 49.03 21.70 -36.88
N GLN A 250 49.54 21.42 -38.07
CA GLN A 250 49.88 20.07 -38.51
C GLN A 250 51.00 19.46 -37.65
N ALA A 251 52.06 20.22 -37.37
CA ALA A 251 53.17 19.78 -36.53
C ALA A 251 52.73 19.41 -35.09
N VAL A 252 51.80 20.20 -34.51
CA VAL A 252 51.19 19.88 -33.20
C VAL A 252 50.30 18.65 -33.30
N TRP A 253 49.54 18.50 -34.38
CA TRP A 253 48.70 17.32 -34.60
C TRP A 253 49.53 16.03 -34.66
N ASP A 254 50.66 16.03 -35.36
CA ASP A 254 51.49 14.84 -35.58
C ASP A 254 52.37 14.47 -34.37
N SER A 255 53.01 15.46 -33.76
CA SER A 255 54.08 15.23 -32.76
C SER A 255 53.84 15.89 -31.39
N GLY A 256 52.73 16.63 -31.25
CA GLY A 256 52.45 17.44 -30.06
C GLY A 256 53.35 18.68 -29.96
N VAL A 257 53.10 19.51 -28.94
CA VAL A 257 53.84 20.78 -28.71
C VAL A 257 55.31 20.56 -28.41
N ASN A 258 55.63 19.45 -27.74
CA ASN A 258 56.99 19.11 -27.35
C ASN A 258 57.75 18.35 -28.44
N GLY A 259 57.09 18.04 -29.57
CA GLY A 259 57.70 17.38 -30.71
C GLY A 259 58.81 18.24 -31.34
N GLU A 260 59.84 17.57 -31.88
CA GLU A 260 60.99 18.24 -32.47
C GLU A 260 60.59 19.21 -33.60
N ILE A 261 59.70 18.77 -34.48
CA ILE A 261 59.21 19.57 -35.62
C ILE A 261 58.44 20.79 -35.13
N CYS A 262 57.56 20.64 -34.13
CA CYS A 262 56.82 21.77 -33.55
C CYS A 262 57.75 22.76 -32.86
N ARG A 263 58.78 22.28 -32.14
CA ARG A 263 59.80 23.13 -31.51
C ARG A 263 60.62 23.89 -32.55
N HIS A 264 61.02 23.22 -33.63
CA HIS A 264 61.73 23.85 -34.75
C HIS A 264 60.82 24.91 -35.41
N GLY A 265 59.58 24.56 -35.73
CA GLY A 265 58.61 25.48 -36.31
C GLY A 265 58.35 26.71 -35.44
N SER A 266 58.26 26.52 -34.12
CA SER A 266 58.11 27.60 -33.13
C SER A 266 59.35 28.50 -33.08
N LYS A 267 60.56 27.92 -33.19
CA LYS A 267 61.81 28.68 -33.24
C LYS A 267 61.91 29.56 -34.49
N LEU A 268 61.50 29.04 -35.64
CA LEU A 268 61.46 29.79 -36.89
C LEU A 268 60.39 30.89 -36.85
N LEU A 269 59.25 30.66 -36.20
CA LEU A 269 58.28 31.71 -35.92
C LEU A 269 58.92 32.84 -35.10
N GLU A 270 59.63 32.53 -34.01
CA GLU A 270 60.35 33.54 -33.23
C GLU A 270 61.38 34.31 -34.08
N TRP A 271 62.06 33.64 -35.01
CA TRP A 271 63.03 34.27 -35.92
C TRP A 271 62.35 35.16 -36.97
N LEU A 272 61.23 34.75 -37.55
CA LEU A 272 60.44 35.59 -38.45
C LEU A 272 60.00 36.87 -37.77
N VAL A 273 59.52 36.76 -36.53
CA VAL A 273 59.15 37.93 -35.72
C VAL A 273 60.38 38.79 -35.38
N TRP A 274 61.51 38.17 -35.05
CA TRP A 274 62.76 38.87 -34.74
C TRP A 274 63.31 39.65 -35.94
N ILE A 275 63.26 39.08 -37.15
CA ILE A 275 63.63 39.74 -38.41
C ILE A 275 62.71 40.93 -38.70
N GLY A 276 61.40 40.72 -38.52
CA GLY A 276 60.38 41.72 -38.81
C GLY A 276 60.33 42.87 -37.79
N ASP A 277 60.87 42.70 -36.58
CA ASP A 277 60.88 43.73 -35.55
C ASP A 277 62.29 44.38 -35.38
N PRO A 278 62.47 45.62 -35.87
CA PRO A 278 63.71 46.39 -35.72
C PRO A 278 64.20 46.53 -34.29
N SER A 279 63.28 46.66 -33.33
CA SER A 279 63.64 46.86 -31.92
C SER A 279 64.41 45.68 -31.33
N LEU A 280 64.24 44.50 -31.93
CA LEU A 280 64.85 43.25 -31.51
C LEU A 280 66.12 42.89 -32.31
N SER A 281 66.12 43.17 -33.62
CA SER A 281 67.20 42.73 -34.52
C SER A 281 68.28 43.76 -34.80
N ASP A 282 68.00 45.07 -34.68
CA ASP A 282 68.97 46.13 -35.02
C ASP A 282 70.21 46.13 -34.09
N LYS A 283 70.11 45.52 -32.91
CA LYS A 283 71.23 45.38 -31.97
C LYS A 283 72.31 44.41 -32.46
N ASP A 284 71.97 43.43 -33.30
CA ASP A 284 72.86 42.36 -33.76
C ASP A 284 72.83 42.18 -35.29
N ARG A 285 73.32 43.19 -36.04
CA ARG A 285 73.25 43.20 -37.51
C ARG A 285 73.99 42.04 -38.20
N ASN A 286 75.10 41.57 -37.62
CA ASN A 286 75.81 40.37 -38.12
C ASN A 286 74.96 39.10 -38.00
N ARG A 287 74.21 38.97 -36.90
CA ARG A 287 73.29 37.86 -36.69
C ARG A 287 72.10 37.93 -37.64
N LEU A 288 71.63 39.15 -37.96
CA LEU A 288 70.54 39.36 -38.92
C LEU A 288 70.92 38.86 -40.32
N TYR A 289 72.17 39.08 -40.74
CA TYR A 289 72.68 38.55 -42.00
C TYR A 289 72.67 37.01 -42.03
N HIS A 290 73.28 36.36 -41.03
CA HIS A 290 73.34 34.90 -40.98
C HIS A 290 71.97 34.22 -40.85
N VAL A 291 71.05 34.82 -40.07
CA VAL A 291 69.69 34.29 -39.95
C VAL A 291 68.92 34.51 -41.25
N GLY A 292 69.04 35.68 -41.90
CA GLY A 292 68.39 35.97 -43.17
C GLY A 292 68.83 35.05 -44.30
N GLU A 293 70.13 34.72 -44.37
CA GLU A 293 70.67 33.76 -45.34
C GLU A 293 70.08 32.35 -45.18
N GLN A 294 69.86 31.90 -43.95
CA GLN A 294 69.48 30.51 -43.67
C GLN A 294 67.99 30.28 -43.44
N ILE A 295 67.21 31.33 -43.15
CA ILE A 295 65.82 31.17 -42.72
C ILE A 295 64.92 30.63 -43.84
N GLY A 296 65.14 31.01 -45.09
CA GLY A 296 64.37 30.52 -46.25
C GLY A 296 64.52 29.01 -46.43
N ASP A 297 65.76 28.53 -46.42
CA ASP A 297 66.07 27.09 -46.53
C ASP A 297 65.48 26.30 -45.35
N ARG A 298 65.62 26.82 -44.12
CA ARG A 298 65.07 26.16 -42.92
C ARG A 298 63.55 26.12 -42.91
N ILE A 299 62.88 27.19 -43.36
CA ILE A 299 61.42 27.22 -43.52
C ILE A 299 60.97 26.17 -44.53
N THR A 300 61.66 26.09 -45.66
CA THR A 300 61.34 25.13 -46.73
C THR A 300 61.57 23.69 -46.29
N ASP A 301 62.66 23.41 -45.57
CA ASP A 301 62.95 22.10 -44.96
C ASP A 301 61.83 21.68 -44.00
N VAL A 302 61.49 22.52 -43.01
CA VAL A 302 60.43 22.18 -42.05
C VAL A 302 59.07 22.02 -42.73
N TRP A 303 58.76 22.84 -43.74
CA TRP A 303 57.53 22.70 -44.52
C TRP A 303 57.45 21.35 -45.24
N SER A 304 58.51 20.97 -45.94
CA SER A 304 58.56 19.70 -46.67
C SER A 304 58.42 18.49 -45.74
N ARG A 305 59.00 18.54 -44.54
CA ARG A 305 58.88 17.48 -43.55
C ARG A 305 57.47 17.30 -43.00
N VAL A 306 56.68 18.37 -42.95
CA VAL A 306 55.32 18.36 -42.39
C VAL A 306 54.28 17.99 -43.45
N PHE A 307 54.39 18.53 -44.65
CA PHE A 307 53.36 18.37 -45.69
C PHE A 307 53.74 17.38 -46.80
N ASP A 308 54.96 16.83 -46.78
CA ASP A 308 55.50 15.98 -47.86
C ASP A 308 55.39 16.63 -49.25
N ALA A 309 55.46 17.96 -49.27
CA ALA A 309 55.31 18.79 -50.46
C ALA A 309 56.19 20.04 -50.36
N PRO A 310 56.72 20.56 -51.49
CA PRO A 310 57.47 21.80 -51.47
C PRO A 310 56.57 23.01 -51.16
N LEU A 311 57.12 24.03 -50.53
CA LEU A 311 56.46 25.32 -50.34
C LEU A 311 56.29 26.02 -51.70
N GLU A 312 55.19 26.75 -51.89
CA GLU A 312 54.97 27.50 -53.13
C GLU A 312 56.10 28.49 -53.39
N ALA A 313 56.59 28.53 -54.64
CA ALA A 313 57.79 29.30 -55.01
C ALA A 313 57.72 30.79 -54.65
N ASN A 314 56.52 31.38 -54.61
CA ASN A 314 56.31 32.80 -54.30
C ASN A 314 55.88 33.08 -52.85
N ALA A 315 55.71 32.04 -52.00
CA ALA A 315 55.23 32.22 -50.63
C ALA A 315 56.20 33.04 -49.77
N LEU A 316 57.51 32.89 -49.98
CA LEU A 316 58.55 33.59 -49.24
C LEU A 316 58.95 34.94 -49.83
N ALA A 317 58.55 35.27 -51.07
CA ALA A 317 59.00 36.47 -51.78
C ALA A 317 58.75 37.76 -50.98
N GLY A 318 57.61 37.84 -50.28
CA GLY A 318 57.29 38.98 -49.41
C GLY A 318 58.21 39.09 -48.19
N VAL A 319 58.58 37.97 -47.58
CA VAL A 319 59.48 37.92 -46.43
C VAL A 319 60.92 38.23 -46.88
N GLU A 320 61.35 37.71 -48.02
CA GLU A 320 62.66 37.98 -48.63
C GLU A 320 62.81 39.47 -48.99
N SER A 321 61.78 40.09 -49.55
CA SER A 321 61.77 41.53 -49.82
C SER A 321 61.97 42.35 -48.54
N VAL A 322 61.27 42.00 -47.46
CA VAL A 322 61.45 42.62 -46.14
C VAL A 322 62.89 42.42 -45.65
N MET A 323 63.46 41.22 -45.77
CA MET A 323 64.84 40.95 -45.38
C MET A 323 65.85 41.80 -46.15
N VAL A 324 65.71 41.91 -47.48
CA VAL A 324 66.60 42.72 -48.32
C VAL A 324 66.56 44.20 -47.92
N SER A 325 65.37 44.77 -47.73
CA SER A 325 65.23 46.15 -47.23
C SER A 325 65.89 46.33 -45.86
N ARG A 326 65.68 45.40 -44.93
CA ARG A 326 66.29 45.44 -43.60
C ARG A 326 67.83 45.36 -43.66
N LEU A 327 68.40 44.52 -44.52
CA LEU A 327 69.86 44.41 -44.70
C LEU A 327 70.47 45.70 -45.29
N ARG A 328 69.73 46.38 -46.19
CA ARG A 328 70.08 47.71 -46.72
C ARG A 328 69.99 48.83 -45.67
N GLY A 329 69.44 48.56 -44.50
CA GLY A 329 69.26 49.53 -43.42
C GLY A 329 67.94 50.29 -43.49
N GLU A 330 67.01 49.86 -44.33
CA GLU A 330 65.66 50.44 -44.42
C GLU A 330 64.77 49.85 -43.32
N THR A 331 63.85 50.65 -42.78
CA THR A 331 62.82 50.20 -41.86
C THR A 331 61.47 50.15 -42.59
N PRO A 332 61.01 48.96 -43.02
CA PRO A 332 59.72 48.82 -43.69
C PRO A 332 58.57 49.28 -42.80
N GLU A 333 57.46 49.68 -43.41
CA GLU A 333 56.24 50.06 -42.69
C GLU A 333 55.72 48.89 -41.85
N ARG A 334 55.28 49.19 -40.62
CA ARG A 334 54.86 48.20 -39.64
C ARG A 334 53.44 48.48 -39.19
N VAL A 335 52.64 47.42 -39.17
CA VAL A 335 51.28 47.42 -38.64
C VAL A 335 51.22 46.50 -37.42
N ASP A 336 50.13 46.58 -36.65
CA ASP A 336 49.93 45.70 -35.50
C ASP A 336 49.91 44.24 -35.97
N ALA A 337 50.75 43.42 -35.33
CA ALA A 337 51.01 42.07 -35.80
C ALA A 337 49.87 41.09 -35.49
N LEU A 338 49.14 41.35 -34.40
CA LEU A 338 47.94 40.60 -34.06
C LEU A 338 46.68 41.32 -34.57
N PRO A 339 45.81 40.60 -35.29
CA PRO A 339 44.45 41.05 -35.53
C PRO A 339 43.64 41.22 -34.24
N ASP A 340 42.50 41.91 -34.32
CA ASP A 340 41.57 42.09 -33.19
C ASP A 340 41.14 40.75 -32.59
N SER A 341 40.85 40.74 -31.28
CA SER A 341 40.56 39.52 -30.52
C SER A 341 39.38 38.69 -31.06
N GLU A 342 38.42 39.33 -31.75
CA GLU A 342 37.31 38.63 -32.41
C GLU A 342 37.76 37.90 -33.68
N SER A 343 38.68 38.48 -34.44
CA SER A 343 39.18 37.92 -35.70
C SER A 343 40.20 36.80 -35.48
N PHE A 344 41.00 36.89 -34.41
CA PHE A 344 41.95 35.86 -34.02
C PHE A 344 41.88 35.56 -32.52
N PRO A 345 40.89 34.77 -32.08
CA PRO A 345 40.83 34.33 -30.69
C PRO A 345 41.99 33.37 -30.41
N TRP A 346 42.75 33.66 -29.36
CA TRP A 346 43.82 32.80 -28.86
C TRP A 346 43.85 32.86 -27.32
N ASN A 347 44.29 31.77 -26.69
CA ASN A 347 44.43 31.70 -25.24
C ASN A 347 45.75 30.99 -24.88
N PRO A 348 46.65 31.63 -24.11
CA PRO A 348 47.94 31.05 -23.74
C PRO A 348 47.84 29.74 -22.94
N VAL A 349 46.71 29.46 -22.28
CA VAL A 349 46.47 28.23 -21.51
C VAL A 349 46.72 26.96 -22.34
N TRP A 350 46.49 27.01 -23.66
CA TRP A 350 46.73 25.86 -24.54
C TRP A 350 48.20 25.46 -24.69
N LEU A 351 49.14 26.36 -24.38
CA LEU A 351 50.58 26.05 -24.39
C LEU A 351 51.02 25.20 -23.20
N SER A 352 50.27 25.30 -22.10
CA SER A 352 50.47 24.54 -20.86
C SER A 352 49.25 23.66 -20.58
N PHE A 353 48.55 23.22 -21.62
CA PHE A 353 47.39 22.36 -21.45
C PHE A 353 47.85 21.01 -20.89
N GLU A 354 47.42 20.73 -19.67
CA GLU A 354 47.60 19.45 -19.02
C GLU A 354 46.32 18.64 -19.11
N MET A 355 46.50 17.34 -19.34
CA MET A 355 45.41 16.39 -19.37
C MET A 355 44.80 16.28 -17.97
N LEU A 356 43.47 16.26 -17.89
CA LEU A 356 42.78 16.06 -16.62
C LEU A 356 43.15 14.68 -16.03
N PRO A 357 43.45 14.58 -14.73
CA PRO A 357 43.63 13.30 -14.07
C PRO A 357 42.38 12.44 -14.21
N ALA A 358 42.56 11.16 -14.57
CA ALA A 358 41.43 10.24 -14.76
C ALA A 358 40.57 10.08 -13.48
N ASP A 359 41.19 10.22 -12.30
CA ASP A 359 40.51 10.12 -11.00
C ASP A 359 39.41 11.17 -10.80
N ASP A 360 39.53 12.33 -11.45
CA ASP A 360 38.55 13.42 -11.32
C ASP A 360 37.28 13.15 -12.15
N SER A 361 37.39 12.53 -13.33
CA SER A 361 36.28 12.32 -14.26
C SER A 361 35.62 10.95 -14.18
N GLN A 362 36.38 9.89 -13.84
CA GLN A 362 35.89 8.52 -13.73
C GLN A 362 34.61 8.36 -12.89
N PRO A 363 34.42 9.08 -11.76
CA PRO A 363 33.20 8.97 -10.97
C PRO A 363 31.93 9.47 -11.70
N PHE A 364 32.07 10.25 -12.77
CA PHE A 364 30.97 10.88 -13.49
C PHE A 364 30.75 10.28 -14.88
N GLU A 365 31.80 9.77 -15.52
CA GLU A 365 31.71 9.13 -16.83
C GLU A 365 30.77 7.92 -16.81
N GLY A 366 29.95 7.78 -17.84
CA GLY A 366 28.93 6.74 -17.93
C GLY A 366 27.72 6.93 -17.03
N ARG A 367 27.52 8.13 -16.46
CA ARG A 367 26.36 8.44 -15.61
C ARG A 367 25.37 9.40 -16.27
N TRP A 368 24.12 9.32 -15.80
CA TRP A 368 23.04 10.19 -16.20
C TRP A 368 22.96 11.42 -15.31
N PHE A 369 22.74 12.56 -15.93
CA PHE A 369 22.53 13.83 -15.28
C PHE A 369 21.23 14.49 -15.77
N VAL A 370 20.73 15.41 -14.96
CA VAL A 370 19.50 16.16 -15.19
C VAL A 370 19.79 17.63 -15.06
N GLU A 371 19.32 18.39 -16.04
CA GLU A 371 19.32 19.84 -16.03
C GLU A 371 17.87 20.34 -16.12
N GLY A 372 17.51 21.33 -15.29
CA GLY A 372 16.14 21.84 -15.18
C GLY A 372 15.23 21.04 -14.24
N GLU A 373 13.93 21.37 -14.28
CA GLU A 373 12.92 20.87 -13.35
C GLU A 373 11.59 20.52 -14.04
N GLY A 374 10.86 19.55 -13.46
CA GLY A 374 9.52 19.16 -13.86
C GLY A 374 9.41 18.61 -15.28
N THR A 375 8.69 19.32 -16.14
CA THR A 375 8.48 18.95 -17.55
C THR A 375 9.55 19.51 -18.48
N THR A 376 10.41 20.40 -17.99
CA THR A 376 11.52 21.00 -18.74
C THR A 376 12.83 20.26 -18.51
N GLU A 377 12.79 19.15 -17.76
CA GLU A 377 13.97 18.34 -17.44
C GLU A 377 14.64 17.80 -18.71
N GLN A 378 15.93 18.07 -18.84
CA GLN A 378 16.76 17.51 -19.88
C GLN A 378 17.68 16.44 -19.31
N ARG A 379 17.53 15.22 -19.79
CA ARG A 379 18.38 14.08 -19.45
C ARG A 379 19.60 14.10 -20.35
N ARG A 380 20.78 14.09 -19.74
CA ARG A 380 22.07 14.13 -20.46
C ARG A 380 22.94 13.00 -19.93
N TYR A 381 23.53 12.24 -20.84
CA TYR A 381 24.46 11.17 -20.53
C TYR A 381 25.89 11.68 -20.68
N PHE A 382 26.68 11.58 -19.61
CA PHE A 382 28.11 11.79 -19.70
C PHE A 382 28.69 10.60 -20.47
N PHE A 383 28.84 10.76 -21.79
CA PHE A 383 29.22 9.65 -22.64
C PHE A 383 30.71 9.37 -22.55
N SER A 384 31.53 10.41 -22.73
CA SER A 384 32.97 10.32 -22.50
C SER A 384 33.60 11.70 -22.33
N LEU A 385 34.78 11.75 -21.71
CA LEU A 385 35.61 12.94 -21.63
C LEU A 385 36.56 12.97 -22.83
N LEU A 386 36.51 14.05 -23.62
CA LEU A 386 37.45 14.30 -24.70
C LEU A 386 38.73 14.89 -24.10
N GLU A 387 39.70 14.03 -23.84
CA GLU A 387 40.93 14.35 -23.10
C GLU A 387 41.75 15.46 -23.76
N ASP A 388 41.75 15.53 -25.09
CA ASP A 388 42.48 16.54 -25.86
C ASP A 388 41.92 17.97 -25.72
N SER A 389 40.64 18.11 -25.37
CA SER A 389 40.00 19.42 -25.22
C SER A 389 39.47 19.69 -23.81
N ALA A 390 39.58 18.71 -22.89
CA ALA A 390 38.96 18.74 -21.56
C ALA A 390 37.44 19.03 -21.62
N GLU A 391 36.76 18.49 -22.64
CA GLU A 391 35.32 18.67 -22.86
C GLU A 391 34.56 17.36 -22.64
N ILE A 392 33.41 17.43 -21.98
CA ILE A 392 32.47 16.33 -21.84
C ILE A 392 31.64 16.22 -23.10
N LEU A 393 31.61 15.02 -23.69
CA LEU A 393 30.69 14.68 -24.77
C LEU A 393 29.35 14.23 -24.17
N TRP A 394 28.32 15.07 -24.34
CA TRP A 394 26.97 14.77 -23.88
C TRP A 394 26.16 14.06 -24.97
N THR A 395 25.46 12.99 -24.58
CA THR A 395 24.50 12.30 -25.47
C THR A 395 23.14 12.12 -24.80
N ASN A 396 22.10 11.89 -25.60
CA ASN A 396 20.78 11.51 -25.10
C ASN A 396 20.63 9.98 -24.96
N GLY A 397 19.44 9.53 -24.53
CA GLY A 397 19.08 8.09 -24.43
C GLY A 397 19.32 7.30 -25.73
N ALA A 398 19.12 7.93 -26.88
CA ALA A 398 19.28 7.32 -28.20
C ALA A 398 20.72 7.43 -28.77
N GLY A 399 21.69 7.91 -27.98
CA GLY A 399 23.09 8.05 -28.42
C GLY A 399 23.35 9.22 -29.38
N VAL A 400 22.41 10.14 -29.52
CA VAL A 400 22.59 11.37 -30.31
C VAL A 400 23.36 12.40 -29.48
N LYS A 401 24.32 13.11 -30.11
CA LYS A 401 25.08 14.20 -29.49
C LYS A 401 24.15 15.34 -29.08
N LEU A 402 24.23 15.73 -27.81
CA LEU A 402 23.57 16.93 -27.28
C LEU A 402 24.47 18.15 -27.31
N GLY A 403 25.79 17.96 -27.24
CA GLY A 403 26.76 19.04 -27.24
C GLY A 403 28.06 18.66 -26.55
N LEU A 404 28.95 19.64 -26.46
CA LEU A 404 30.20 19.57 -25.72
C LEU A 404 30.12 20.57 -24.57
N GLN A 405 30.73 20.25 -23.44
CA GLN A 405 30.82 21.14 -22.29
C GLN A 405 32.21 21.07 -21.67
N PRO A 406 32.92 22.19 -21.49
CA PRO A 406 34.18 22.19 -20.75
C PRO A 406 34.02 21.62 -19.34
N TRP A 407 35.00 20.82 -18.91
CA TRP A 407 34.99 20.19 -17.59
C TRP A 407 34.76 21.18 -16.44
N GLN A 408 35.42 22.34 -16.48
CA GLN A 408 35.27 23.37 -15.46
C GLN A 408 33.84 23.93 -15.39
N GLU A 409 33.17 24.09 -16.54
CA GLU A 409 31.78 24.54 -16.58
C GLU A 409 30.84 23.50 -15.97
N PHE A 410 31.11 22.21 -16.19
CA PHE A 410 30.37 21.13 -15.54
C PHE A 410 30.55 21.15 -14.02
N CYS A 411 31.77 21.26 -13.51
CA CYS A 411 32.02 21.36 -12.06
C CYS A 411 31.32 22.58 -11.44
N GLN A 412 31.32 23.72 -12.14
CA GLN A 412 30.60 24.92 -11.72
C GLN A 412 29.08 24.72 -11.76
N ALA A 413 28.55 24.07 -12.81
CA ALA A 413 27.12 23.79 -12.92
C ALA A 413 26.65 22.80 -11.84
N GLN A 414 27.47 21.80 -11.52
CA GLN A 414 27.19 20.81 -10.49
C GLN A 414 27.22 21.42 -9.08
N SER A 415 28.25 22.21 -8.75
CA SER A 415 28.33 22.91 -7.46
C SER A 415 27.19 23.91 -7.24
N LYS A 416 26.69 24.53 -8.32
CA LYS A 416 25.50 25.40 -8.31
C LYS A 416 24.17 24.63 -8.34
N GLY A 417 24.19 23.30 -8.40
CA GLY A 417 23.00 22.46 -8.47
C GLY A 417 22.20 22.56 -9.78
N ARG A 418 22.74 23.20 -10.83
CA ARG A 418 22.07 23.31 -12.14
C ARG A 418 22.02 21.97 -12.87
N ILE A 419 23.08 21.19 -12.74
CA ILE A 419 23.18 19.83 -13.26
C ILE A 419 23.32 18.89 -12.06
N ARG A 420 22.40 17.93 -11.96
CA ARG A 420 22.30 17.00 -10.82
C ARG A 420 22.31 15.55 -11.30
N PRO A 421 22.97 14.63 -10.58
CA PRO A 421 23.00 13.23 -10.97
C PRO A 421 21.58 12.63 -10.91
N LEU A 422 21.24 11.79 -11.89
CA LEU A 422 19.98 11.07 -11.88
C LEU A 422 20.06 9.93 -10.83
N PRO A 423 19.16 9.88 -9.83
CA PRO A 423 19.20 8.87 -8.75
C PRO A 423 19.17 7.44 -9.27
N ALA A 424 19.80 6.50 -8.56
CA ALA A 424 19.76 5.08 -8.94
C ALA A 424 18.31 4.57 -9.08
N GLN A 425 18.09 3.67 -10.04
CA GLN A 425 16.79 3.03 -10.27
C GLN A 425 16.64 1.77 -9.43
N THR A 426 15.41 1.52 -9.04
CA THR A 426 14.94 0.21 -8.63
C THR A 426 14.14 -0.41 -9.78
N PRO A 427 14.56 -1.55 -10.35
CA PRO A 427 13.76 -2.32 -11.31
C PRO A 427 12.33 -2.60 -10.79
N PHE A 428 11.36 -2.70 -11.70
CA PHE A 428 9.98 -2.99 -11.34
C PHE A 428 9.86 -4.30 -10.56
N GLY A 429 10.57 -5.34 -10.99
CA GLY A 429 10.56 -6.64 -10.30
C GLY A 429 11.01 -6.53 -8.83
N GLU A 430 12.04 -5.72 -8.55
CA GLU A 430 12.52 -5.50 -7.18
C GLU A 430 11.52 -4.67 -6.36
N VAL A 431 10.93 -3.64 -6.96
CA VAL A 431 9.85 -2.85 -6.32
C VAL A 431 8.65 -3.72 -5.96
N LEU A 432 8.25 -4.63 -6.85
CA LEU A 432 7.18 -5.60 -6.60
C LEU A 432 7.53 -6.48 -5.41
N GLU A 433 8.73 -7.09 -5.40
CA GLU A 433 9.20 -7.95 -4.32
C GLU A 433 9.21 -7.24 -2.97
N GLU A 434 9.81 -6.05 -2.88
CA GLU A 434 9.88 -5.27 -1.65
C GLU A 434 8.49 -4.81 -1.18
N THR A 435 7.66 -4.32 -2.10
CA THR A 435 6.32 -3.82 -1.76
C THR A 435 5.43 -4.93 -1.24
N VAL A 436 5.38 -6.08 -1.93
CA VAL A 436 4.58 -7.23 -1.51
C VAL A 436 5.11 -7.79 -0.20
N ALA A 437 6.43 -7.84 0.01
CA ALA A 437 6.99 -8.29 1.29
C ALA A 437 6.54 -7.41 2.47
N VAL A 438 6.57 -6.09 2.31
CA VAL A 438 6.10 -5.14 3.33
C VAL A 438 4.60 -5.33 3.60
N LEU A 439 3.80 -5.49 2.56
CA LEU A 439 2.35 -5.69 2.69
C LEU A 439 2.01 -7.05 3.33
N ALA A 440 2.76 -8.10 3.01
CA ALA A 440 2.59 -9.44 3.60
C ALA A 440 2.87 -9.41 5.11
N VAL A 441 3.93 -8.72 5.54
CA VAL A 441 4.23 -8.54 6.97
C VAL A 441 3.12 -7.74 7.66
N ALA A 442 2.60 -6.68 7.03
CA ALA A 442 1.48 -5.91 7.57
C ALA A 442 0.21 -6.75 7.69
N TRP A 443 -0.09 -7.56 6.67
CA TRP A 443 -1.20 -8.51 6.68
C TRP A 443 -1.06 -9.54 7.80
N GLU A 444 0.10 -10.15 7.97
CA GLU A 444 0.32 -11.18 8.99
C GLU A 444 0.15 -10.60 10.40
N ARG A 445 0.61 -9.37 10.62
CA ARG A 445 0.36 -8.64 11.88
C ARG A 445 -1.13 -8.39 12.11
N GLN A 446 -1.85 -7.92 11.10
CA GLN A 446 -3.30 -7.70 11.19
C GLN A 446 -4.07 -9.00 11.44
N ARG A 447 -3.68 -10.10 10.77
CA ARG A 447 -4.29 -11.43 10.96
C ARG A 447 -4.13 -11.90 12.41
N LYS A 448 -2.91 -11.87 12.95
CA LYS A 448 -2.64 -12.23 14.36
C LYS A 448 -3.42 -11.34 15.33
N GLN A 449 -3.56 -10.05 15.04
CA GLN A 449 -4.37 -9.14 15.85
C GLN A 449 -5.87 -9.50 15.81
N ARG A 450 -6.41 -9.84 14.62
CA ARG A 450 -7.82 -10.25 14.47
C ARG A 450 -8.09 -11.59 15.13
N GLU A 451 -7.17 -12.56 15.02
CA GLU A 451 -7.27 -13.86 15.70
C GLU A 451 -7.31 -13.67 17.22
N LYS A 452 -6.37 -12.89 17.79
CA LYS A 452 -6.38 -12.54 19.22
C LYS A 452 -7.65 -11.80 19.66
N ALA A 453 -8.14 -10.87 18.85
CA ALA A 453 -9.37 -10.14 19.14
C ALA A 453 -10.60 -11.06 19.10
N ALA A 454 -10.65 -11.99 18.15
CA ALA A 454 -11.72 -12.99 18.05
C ALA A 454 -11.69 -13.98 19.21
N GLU A 455 -10.51 -14.45 19.62
CA GLU A 455 -10.35 -15.28 20.83
C GLU A 455 -10.77 -14.52 22.09
N ALA A 456 -10.33 -13.27 22.24
CA ALA A 456 -10.74 -12.42 23.37
C ALA A 456 -12.26 -12.15 23.37
N ALA A 457 -12.88 -11.95 22.20
CA ALA A 457 -14.32 -11.76 22.07
C ALA A 457 -15.10 -13.04 22.42
N LYS A 458 -14.63 -14.21 21.96
CA LYS A 458 -15.20 -15.51 22.34
C LYS A 458 -15.08 -15.77 23.84
N ALA A 459 -13.90 -15.52 24.42
CA ALA A 459 -13.68 -15.67 25.86
C ALA A 459 -14.58 -14.73 26.67
N ARG A 460 -14.76 -13.48 26.23
CA ARG A 460 -15.71 -12.53 26.85
C ARG A 460 -17.16 -12.98 26.72
N ALA A 461 -17.55 -13.50 25.55
CA ALA A 461 -18.91 -14.02 25.33
C ALA A 461 -19.18 -15.27 26.19
N GLU A 462 -18.22 -16.18 26.31
CA GLU A 462 -18.32 -17.35 27.19
C GLU A 462 -18.33 -16.96 28.67
N ALA A 463 -17.51 -15.97 29.07
CA ALA A 463 -17.53 -15.44 30.44
C ALA A 463 -18.89 -14.82 30.77
N LEU A 464 -19.42 -13.97 29.88
CA LEU A 464 -20.74 -13.36 30.03
C LEU A 464 -21.85 -14.42 30.05
N ARG A 465 -21.74 -15.46 29.22
CA ARG A 465 -22.70 -16.57 29.22
C ARG A 465 -22.67 -17.33 30.54
N LYS A 466 -21.48 -17.65 31.07
CA LYS A 466 -21.34 -18.30 32.38
C LYS A 466 -21.88 -17.43 33.51
N GLU A 467 -21.60 -16.13 33.49
CA GLU A 467 -22.12 -15.17 34.47
C GLU A 467 -23.65 -15.14 34.44
N ASN A 468 -24.25 -15.02 33.25
CA ASN A 468 -25.70 -15.06 33.06
C ASN A 468 -26.31 -16.39 33.52
N GLU A 469 -25.69 -17.53 33.18
CA GLU A 469 -26.14 -18.86 33.62
C GLU A 469 -26.08 -19.00 35.16
N THR A 470 -25.03 -18.48 35.81
CA THR A 470 -24.93 -18.49 37.28
C THR A 470 -25.96 -17.56 37.93
N ALA A 471 -26.21 -16.39 37.34
CA ALA A 471 -27.20 -15.44 37.82
C ALA A 471 -28.63 -15.98 37.66
N GLU A 472 -28.93 -16.67 36.56
CA GLU A 472 -30.20 -17.36 36.35
C GLU A 472 -30.41 -18.49 37.35
N ARG A 473 -29.39 -19.32 37.62
CA ARG A 473 -29.49 -20.37 38.64
C ARG A 473 -29.75 -19.81 40.03
N LEU A 474 -29.02 -18.75 40.42
CA LEU A 474 -29.25 -18.07 41.71
C LEU A 474 -30.68 -17.51 41.80
N ARG A 475 -31.22 -16.94 40.73
CA ARG A 475 -32.62 -16.48 40.69
C ARG A 475 -33.61 -17.64 40.81
N GLN A 476 -33.38 -18.74 40.10
CA GLN A 476 -34.22 -19.94 40.19
C GLN A 476 -34.20 -20.56 41.59
N GLU A 477 -33.03 -20.64 42.22
CA GLU A 477 -32.90 -21.12 43.61
C GLU A 477 -33.64 -20.20 44.60
N GLN A 478 -33.53 -18.87 44.42
CA GLN A 478 -34.25 -17.90 45.26
C GLN A 478 -35.77 -17.92 45.06
N GLU A 479 -36.25 -18.15 43.83
CA GLU A 479 -37.68 -18.31 43.54
C GLU A 479 -38.24 -19.63 44.08
N ALA A 480 -37.51 -20.74 43.92
CA ALA A 480 -37.87 -22.03 44.47
C ALA A 480 -37.89 -22.01 46.01
N ALA A 481 -36.92 -21.36 46.65
CA ALA A 481 -36.90 -21.20 48.11
C ALA A 481 -38.11 -20.39 48.60
N ARG A 482 -38.48 -19.29 47.92
CA ARG A 482 -39.68 -18.51 48.25
C ARG A 482 -40.97 -19.31 48.09
N GLN A 483 -41.08 -20.12 47.04
CA GLN A 483 -42.25 -20.99 46.84
C GLN A 483 -42.34 -22.07 47.92
N ALA A 484 -41.22 -22.72 48.26
CA ALA A 484 -41.18 -23.72 49.33
C ALA A 484 -41.52 -23.13 50.72
N ASP A 485 -41.14 -21.87 50.98
CA ASP A 485 -41.52 -21.17 52.21
C ASP A 485 -43.02 -20.86 52.26
N LEU A 486 -43.61 -20.41 51.14
CA LEU A 486 -45.05 -20.17 51.02
C LEU A 486 -45.87 -21.46 51.15
N GLU A 487 -45.41 -22.56 50.55
CA GLU A 487 -46.06 -23.88 50.67
C GLU A 487 -46.02 -24.40 52.10
N ARG A 488 -44.89 -24.24 52.82
CA ARG A 488 -44.80 -24.59 54.24
C ARG A 488 -45.78 -23.77 55.09
N GLN A 489 -45.86 -22.46 54.88
CA GLN A 489 -46.82 -21.60 55.58
C GLN A 489 -48.27 -22.02 55.28
N HIS A 490 -48.59 -22.35 54.03
CA HIS A 490 -49.94 -22.81 53.67
C HIS A 490 -50.28 -24.16 54.30
N GLN A 491 -49.31 -25.09 54.37
CA GLN A 491 -49.48 -26.38 55.04
C GLN A 491 -49.64 -26.24 56.55
N GLU A 492 -48.89 -25.33 57.19
CA GLU A 492 -49.03 -25.02 58.62
C GLU A 492 -50.44 -24.46 58.91
N VAL A 493 -50.92 -23.49 58.12
CA VAL A 493 -52.26 -22.91 58.27
C VAL A 493 -53.37 -23.94 58.07
N GLU A 494 -53.27 -24.81 57.05
CA GLU A 494 -54.26 -25.88 56.83
C GLU A 494 -54.25 -26.92 57.97
N SER A 495 -53.07 -27.29 58.47
CA SER A 495 -52.95 -28.22 59.60
C SER A 495 -53.57 -27.66 60.89
N GLN A 496 -53.42 -26.35 61.12
CA GLN A 496 -54.02 -25.64 62.23
C GLN A 496 -55.55 -25.62 62.11
N ARG A 497 -56.07 -25.34 60.91
CA ARG A 497 -57.53 -25.32 60.65
C ARG A 497 -58.17 -26.69 60.91
N LEU A 498 -57.53 -27.77 60.44
CA LEU A 498 -58.01 -29.14 60.66
C LEU A 498 -57.96 -29.55 62.14
N ALA A 499 -56.96 -29.07 62.90
CA ALA A 499 -56.87 -29.32 64.33
C ALA A 499 -57.97 -28.59 65.12
N ASP A 500 -58.27 -27.35 64.76
CA ASP A 500 -59.33 -26.54 65.38
C ASP A 500 -60.72 -27.12 65.10
N GLU A 501 -61.02 -27.52 63.84
CA GLU A 501 -62.27 -28.19 63.47
C GLU A 501 -62.49 -29.48 64.27
N LYS A 502 -61.42 -30.25 64.48
CA LYS A 502 -61.48 -31.51 65.24
C LYS A 502 -61.69 -31.28 66.74
N ALA A 503 -61.03 -30.27 67.31
CA ALA A 503 -61.21 -29.89 68.71
C ALA A 503 -62.62 -29.36 69.02
N GLU A 504 -63.25 -28.68 68.07
CA GLU A 504 -64.64 -28.19 68.20
C GLU A 504 -65.65 -29.35 68.15
N GLN A 505 -65.44 -30.34 67.27
CA GLN A 505 -66.27 -31.55 67.22
C GLN A 505 -66.17 -32.39 68.51
N ASP A 506 -64.97 -32.55 69.07
CA ASP A 506 -64.77 -33.28 70.32
C ASP A 506 -65.46 -32.57 71.51
N ARG A 507 -65.48 -31.23 71.53
CA ARG A 507 -66.21 -30.45 72.53
C ARG A 507 -67.73 -30.67 72.44
N LEU A 508 -68.29 -30.57 71.24
CA LEU A 508 -69.72 -30.75 71.01
C LEU A 508 -70.18 -32.18 71.35
N TYR A 509 -69.36 -33.19 71.05
CA TYR A 509 -69.64 -34.58 71.39
C TYR A 509 -69.64 -34.83 72.91
N ASN A 510 -68.68 -34.25 73.63
CA ASN A 510 -68.62 -34.34 75.08
C ASN A 510 -69.81 -33.62 75.75
N GLU A 511 -70.20 -32.45 75.26
CA GLU A 511 -71.34 -31.70 75.80
C GLU A 511 -72.67 -32.43 75.60
N LYS A 512 -72.90 -33.02 74.41
CA LYS A 512 -74.06 -33.88 74.13
C LYS A 512 -74.08 -35.13 75.01
N THR A 513 -72.93 -35.76 75.24
CA THR A 513 -72.81 -36.94 76.10
C THR A 513 -73.16 -36.61 77.55
N LEU A 514 -72.71 -35.46 78.05
CA LEU A 514 -73.01 -35.00 79.42
C LEU A 514 -74.51 -34.67 79.60
N GLN A 515 -75.14 -34.09 78.57
CA GLN A 515 -76.59 -33.83 78.57
C GLN A 515 -77.40 -35.14 78.52
N ALA A 516 -77.00 -36.09 77.68
CA ALA A 516 -77.63 -37.41 77.61
C ALA A 516 -77.50 -38.19 78.93
N GLN A 517 -76.36 -38.07 79.62
CA GLN A 517 -76.15 -38.66 80.95
C GLN A 517 -77.15 -38.12 81.99
N LYS A 518 -77.34 -36.79 82.03
CA LYS A 518 -78.34 -36.15 82.90
C LYS A 518 -79.76 -36.61 82.58
N GLN A 519 -80.10 -36.72 81.30
CA GLN A 519 -81.43 -37.18 80.87
C GLN A 519 -81.72 -38.62 81.30
N VAL A 520 -80.71 -39.49 81.35
CA VAL A 520 -80.85 -40.88 81.84
C VAL A 520 -80.96 -40.94 83.36
N ASP A 521 -80.18 -40.12 84.08
CA ASP A 521 -80.20 -40.09 85.55
C ASP A 521 -81.55 -39.60 86.11
N GLU A 522 -82.21 -38.68 85.41
CA GLU A 522 -83.49 -38.06 85.79
C GLU A 522 -84.72 -38.95 85.47
N ILE A 523 -84.55 -40.11 84.83
CA ILE A 523 -85.66 -41.04 84.57
C ILE A 523 -86.05 -41.77 85.87
N ASN A 524 -87.10 -41.26 86.51
CA ASN A 524 -87.70 -41.88 87.68
C ASN A 524 -88.59 -43.09 87.33
N LEU A 525 -88.82 -43.97 88.30
CA LEU A 525 -89.71 -45.13 88.14
C LEU A 525 -91.07 -44.69 87.59
N GLY A 526 -91.44 -45.22 86.42
CA GLY A 526 -92.64 -44.84 85.69
C GLY A 526 -92.47 -43.77 84.59
N GLY A 527 -91.27 -43.25 84.36
CA GLY A 527 -90.95 -42.35 83.24
C GLY A 527 -90.98 -43.06 81.88
N TRP A 528 -91.27 -42.32 80.81
CA TRP A 528 -91.41 -42.88 79.46
C TRP A 528 -90.23 -42.50 78.58
N ILE A 529 -89.80 -43.44 77.74
CA ILE A 529 -88.85 -43.19 76.66
C ILE A 529 -89.51 -43.55 75.32
N VAL A 530 -89.05 -42.88 74.26
CA VAL A 530 -89.36 -43.23 72.88
C VAL A 530 -88.09 -43.80 72.27
N VAL A 531 -88.17 -45.03 71.80
CA VAL A 531 -87.12 -45.62 70.97
C VAL A 531 -87.53 -45.41 69.52
N ASN A 532 -86.72 -44.65 68.79
CA ASN A 532 -86.92 -44.42 67.36
C ASN A 532 -86.58 -45.72 66.61
N ALA A 533 -87.39 -46.08 65.63
CA ALA A 533 -87.12 -47.27 64.83
C ALA A 533 -85.92 -47.02 63.89
N GLU A 534 -85.01 -48.00 63.80
CA GLU A 534 -83.85 -47.94 62.91
C GLU A 534 -84.21 -48.09 61.42
N GLN A 535 -85.46 -48.45 61.12
CA GLN A 535 -85.99 -48.60 59.77
C GLN A 535 -87.22 -47.69 59.55
N PRO A 536 -87.32 -47.00 58.40
CA PRO A 536 -88.31 -45.95 58.15
C PRO A 536 -89.78 -46.42 58.10
N ASP A 537 -90.04 -47.74 58.05
CA ASP A 537 -91.40 -48.33 58.00
C ASP A 537 -91.90 -48.87 59.37
N THR A 538 -91.19 -48.60 60.46
CA THR A 538 -91.56 -49.08 61.80
C THR A 538 -91.93 -47.92 62.73
N GLU A 539 -93.09 -48.02 63.39
CA GLU A 539 -93.55 -46.98 64.32
C GLU A 539 -92.69 -46.93 65.60
N ASN A 540 -92.46 -45.70 66.09
CA ASN A 540 -91.70 -45.45 67.32
C ASN A 540 -92.35 -46.11 68.54
N THR A 541 -91.56 -46.88 69.30
CA THR A 541 -92.06 -47.62 70.46
C THR A 541 -91.93 -46.79 71.73
N ARG A 542 -93.04 -46.59 72.46
CA ARG A 542 -93.03 -45.94 73.78
C ARG A 542 -92.90 -46.97 74.88
N LEU A 543 -91.86 -46.88 75.69
CA LEU A 543 -91.60 -47.82 76.77
C LEU A 543 -91.52 -47.07 78.10
N LYS A 544 -92.15 -47.62 79.14
CA LYS A 544 -92.19 -47.09 80.49
C LYS A 544 -91.14 -47.78 81.36
N LEU A 545 -90.37 -47.03 82.14
CA LEU A 545 -89.39 -47.57 83.06
C LEU A 545 -90.11 -48.32 84.20
N ALA A 546 -89.97 -49.64 84.23
CA ALA A 546 -90.63 -50.51 85.21
C ALA A 546 -89.75 -50.80 86.42
N VAL A 547 -88.45 -51.03 86.18
CA VAL A 547 -87.51 -51.43 87.22
C VAL A 547 -86.16 -50.77 86.95
N ARG A 548 -85.58 -50.18 88.00
CA ARG A 548 -84.22 -49.64 88.01
C ARG A 548 -83.42 -50.37 89.10
N THR A 549 -82.34 -51.05 88.69
CA THR A 549 -81.46 -51.77 89.62
C THR A 549 -80.10 -51.07 89.73
N ASN A 550 -79.87 -50.40 90.86
CA ASN A 550 -78.67 -49.56 91.06
C ASN A 550 -77.36 -50.36 91.18
N ALA A 551 -77.38 -51.62 91.63
CA ALA A 551 -76.17 -52.44 91.78
C ALA A 551 -75.55 -52.86 90.43
N SER A 552 -76.37 -52.96 89.37
CA SER A 552 -75.95 -53.40 88.03
C SER A 552 -76.14 -52.33 86.96
N ARG A 553 -76.63 -51.12 87.31
CA ARG A 553 -76.93 -50.00 86.39
C ARG A 553 -77.77 -50.41 85.17
N LYS A 554 -78.74 -51.31 85.41
CA LYS A 554 -79.69 -51.82 84.41
C LYS A 554 -81.04 -51.12 84.56
N LEU A 555 -81.59 -50.67 83.43
CA LEU A 555 -82.90 -50.04 83.30
C LEU A 555 -83.79 -50.93 82.46
N ILE A 556 -84.91 -51.40 83.02
CA ILE A 556 -85.83 -52.30 82.34
C ILE A 556 -87.10 -51.52 81.99
N PHE A 557 -87.40 -51.46 80.69
CA PHE A 557 -88.56 -50.76 80.17
C PHE A 557 -89.62 -51.73 79.63
N VAL A 558 -90.90 -51.39 79.84
CA VAL A 558 -92.07 -52.18 79.44
C VAL A 558 -93.07 -51.35 78.65
N ASP A 559 -93.81 -51.98 77.73
CA ASP A 559 -94.86 -51.32 76.94
C ASP A 559 -96.17 -51.13 77.76
N ARG A 560 -97.15 -50.37 77.23
CA ARG A 560 -98.44 -49.99 77.85
C ARG A 560 -99.27 -51.17 78.39
N LEU A 561 -99.03 -52.37 77.87
CA LEU A 561 -99.71 -53.62 78.22
C LEU A 561 -98.82 -54.58 79.06
N GLY A 562 -97.61 -54.17 79.43
CA GLY A 562 -96.70 -54.94 80.30
C GLY A 562 -96.04 -56.18 79.66
N LEU A 563 -96.21 -56.40 78.34
CA LEU A 563 -95.80 -57.65 77.66
C LEU A 563 -94.40 -57.61 77.02
N ASN A 564 -93.92 -56.45 76.55
CA ASN A 564 -92.62 -56.31 75.89
C ASN A 564 -91.55 -55.77 76.85
N ARG A 565 -90.52 -56.56 77.16
CA ARG A 565 -89.42 -56.20 78.05
C ARG A 565 -88.16 -55.87 77.23
N ARG A 566 -87.70 -54.61 77.28
CA ARG A 566 -86.36 -54.21 76.77
C ARG A 566 -85.46 -53.79 77.92
N GLU A 567 -84.21 -54.22 77.87
CA GLU A 567 -83.18 -53.94 78.88
C GLU A 567 -82.16 -52.99 78.26
N PHE A 568 -81.85 -51.90 78.97
CA PHE A 568 -80.78 -50.98 78.61
C PHE A 568 -79.80 -50.86 79.78
N LEU A 569 -78.50 -50.88 79.49
CA LEU A 569 -77.48 -50.41 80.43
C LEU A 569 -77.45 -48.88 80.41
N GLU A 570 -77.17 -48.25 81.55
CA GLU A 570 -77.15 -46.78 81.69
C GLU A 570 -76.27 -46.11 80.62
N HIS A 571 -75.06 -46.60 80.38
CA HIS A 571 -74.16 -46.05 79.36
C HIS A 571 -74.63 -46.30 77.91
N GLU A 572 -75.29 -47.43 77.64
CA GLU A 572 -75.85 -47.73 76.31
C GLU A 572 -77.07 -46.84 76.02
N LEU A 573 -77.87 -46.53 77.05
CA LEU A 573 -78.98 -45.61 76.93
C LEU A 573 -78.49 -44.18 76.68
N VAL A 574 -77.40 -43.75 77.34
CA VAL A 574 -76.74 -42.46 77.10
C VAL A 574 -76.22 -42.37 75.67
N LEU A 575 -75.48 -43.39 75.20
CA LEU A 575 -75.00 -43.46 73.82
C LEU A 575 -76.16 -43.41 72.81
N SER A 576 -77.24 -44.15 73.09
CA SER A 576 -78.43 -44.16 72.23
C SER A 576 -79.17 -42.83 72.21
N ILE A 577 -79.05 -41.99 73.25
CA ILE A 577 -79.58 -40.63 73.28
C ILE A 577 -78.66 -39.66 72.52
N VAL A 578 -77.34 -39.79 72.66
CA VAL A 578 -76.34 -39.00 71.89
C VAL A 578 -76.46 -39.24 70.39
N GLU A 579 -76.73 -40.49 69.99
CA GLU A 579 -76.99 -40.91 68.62
C GLU A 579 -78.43 -40.64 68.14
N GLU A 580 -79.26 -39.96 68.95
CA GLU A 580 -80.67 -39.62 68.66
C GLU A 580 -81.60 -40.83 68.39
N ARG A 581 -81.17 -42.05 68.74
CA ARG A 581 -81.96 -43.29 68.64
C ARG A 581 -83.02 -43.40 69.74
N VAL A 582 -82.80 -42.77 70.89
CA VAL A 582 -83.74 -42.78 72.03
C VAL A 582 -83.99 -41.34 72.51
N ARG A 583 -85.24 -41.02 72.83
CA ARG A 583 -85.64 -39.70 73.37
C ARG A 583 -86.44 -39.89 74.66
N VAL A 584 -86.05 -39.19 75.73
CA VAL A 584 -86.74 -39.24 77.03
C VAL A 584 -87.95 -38.30 77.03
N LEU A 585 -89.10 -38.77 77.55
CA LEU A 585 -90.31 -37.95 77.71
C LEU A 585 -90.43 -37.55 79.20
N GLY A 586 -90.14 -36.27 79.49
CA GLY A 586 -90.25 -35.70 80.84
C GLY A 586 -91.70 -35.63 81.34
N GLY A 587 -91.92 -35.91 82.63
CA GLY A 587 -93.23 -36.06 83.28
C GLY A 587 -94.02 -34.78 83.57
N ALA A 588 -93.94 -33.75 82.73
CA ALA A 588 -94.78 -32.56 82.86
C ALA A 588 -95.12 -31.99 81.47
N ALA A 589 -96.39 -31.61 81.32
CA ALA A 589 -97.02 -30.96 80.17
C ALA A 589 -97.44 -31.87 78.99
N GLU A 590 -98.60 -32.52 79.18
CA GLU A 590 -99.68 -32.36 78.20
C GLU A 590 -99.92 -30.86 77.99
N PHE A 591 -99.68 -30.33 76.78
CA PHE A 591 -100.09 -29.03 76.19
C PHE A 591 -98.96 -28.47 75.28
N ASP A 592 -98.80 -29.00 74.06
CA ASP A 592 -98.39 -28.16 72.90
C ASP A 592 -98.53 -28.86 71.52
N ASP A 593 -99.35 -29.91 71.39
CA ASP A 593 -99.50 -30.68 70.15
C ASP A 593 -100.59 -30.13 69.20
N THR A 594 -100.86 -28.83 69.25
CA THR A 594 -101.85 -28.18 68.35
C THR A 594 -101.35 -26.91 67.66
N LEU A 595 -100.11 -26.44 67.90
CA LEU A 595 -99.59 -25.21 67.27
C LEU A 595 -98.47 -25.38 66.23
N SER A 596 -97.88 -26.57 66.06
CA SER A 596 -96.82 -26.79 65.06
C SER A 596 -97.32 -27.22 63.68
N ARG A 597 -98.61 -27.54 63.52
CA ARG A 597 -99.19 -28.03 62.26
C ARG A 597 -99.62 -26.93 61.27
N VAL A 598 -99.53 -25.64 61.63
CA VAL A 598 -100.10 -24.52 60.84
C VAL A 598 -99.10 -23.41 60.46
N VAL A 599 -97.84 -23.41 60.91
CA VAL A 599 -96.87 -22.39 60.47
C VAL A 599 -95.60 -23.05 59.92
N GLY A 600 -95.47 -23.06 58.60
CA GLY A 600 -94.28 -23.59 57.92
C GLY A 600 -94.40 -23.82 56.41
N ARG A 601 -95.63 -23.82 55.86
CA ARG A 601 -95.82 -23.39 54.46
C ARG A 601 -95.60 -21.87 54.46
N ILE A 602 -94.43 -21.44 53.96
CA ILE A 602 -94.08 -20.13 53.36
C ILE A 602 -92.59 -19.87 53.65
N ARG A 603 -91.72 -20.35 52.76
CA ARG A 603 -90.71 -19.53 52.06
C ARG A 603 -89.98 -20.39 51.01
N VAL A 604 -90.56 -20.36 49.81
CA VAL A 604 -89.82 -20.47 48.55
C VAL A 604 -89.16 -19.11 48.30
N GLY A 605 -87.91 -19.09 47.83
CA GLY A 605 -87.40 -18.01 46.97
C GLY A 605 -85.97 -17.54 47.23
N ARG A 606 -85.08 -17.86 46.25
CA ARG A 606 -83.93 -17.10 45.69
C ARG A 606 -82.94 -16.46 46.69
N HIS A 607 -81.65 -16.77 46.62
CA HIS A 607 -80.76 -16.64 45.47
C HIS A 607 -79.68 -17.72 45.43
#